data_AF-A0A328PK29-F1
#
_entry.id   AF-A0A328PK29-F1
#
_cell.length_a   1.000
_cell.length_b   1.000
_cell.length_c   1.000
_cell.angle_alpha   90.00
_cell.angle_beta   90.00
_cell.angle_gamma   90.00
#
_symmetry.space_group_name_H-M   'P 1'
#
loop_
_entity.id
_entity.type
_entity.pdbx_description
1 polymer ?
#
loop_
_entity_poly.entity_id
_entity_poly.type
_entity_poly.pdbx_seq_one_letter_code
_entity_poly.pdbx_strand_id
1 'polypeptide(L)'
;MRWIKTFSINFQPLENNIFRAIGYQKEIGNTLDLIIYINGIPVITWKIGDEDDNIERIYEQLNTECHKFQQIYSFNVFSLISKGLTETRYGIPWVKNELDEHWGWEWRDLEGRDICFKGSSIAYVIENLLNKKDLLTIIKYFICAPNDDYRKKKICWYQQFYLASKFAREINSCIKSGKKQAGIQRVVPRSGRAHILLFLCKLLISKKMPIVIFLDRVDVRYKLFETFQGYKKFLNVSEICEMSSGKFYSRSYDYEQILFADINVLKIMDEVICLDKVICIFYEVGSRKYTIGISHTKDISGKEISVIPRMERLKMYLPNAIFLEIASDTKKHSTDIFGKVHGDEYQLDDLVTDGIAMKWDYEDRSQIRSISGSQSDIFAGGAGCK
;
A
#
# COMPACT_ATOMS: atom_id res chain seq x y z
N MET A 1 7.82 42.86 -15.73
CA MET A 1 8.45 41.55 -15.49
C MET A 1 7.44 40.45 -15.80
N ARG A 2 7.70 39.59 -16.79
CA ARG A 2 6.93 38.36 -17.00
C ARG A 2 7.62 37.25 -16.21
N TRP A 3 6.96 36.75 -15.17
CA TRP A 3 7.41 35.56 -14.47
C TRP A 3 7.31 34.37 -15.42
N ILE A 4 8.43 33.74 -15.75
CA ILE A 4 8.47 32.48 -16.50
C ILE A 4 8.10 31.39 -15.50
N LYS A 5 7.04 30.64 -15.81
CA LYS A 5 6.60 29.48 -15.01
C LYS A 5 7.74 28.46 -15.05
N THR A 6 8.35 28.19 -13.89
CA THR A 6 9.43 27.21 -13.74
C THR A 6 8.96 25.82 -14.16
N PHE A 7 9.91 24.96 -14.58
CA PHE A 7 9.73 23.59 -15.05
C PHE A 7 8.99 22.73 -14.00
N SER A 8 7.67 22.81 -13.96
CA SER A 8 6.83 22.01 -13.07
C SER A 8 6.02 21.02 -13.88
N ILE A 9 5.86 19.81 -13.35
CA ILE A 9 4.86 18.86 -13.85
C ILE A 9 3.46 19.39 -13.46
N ASN A 10 2.59 19.60 -14.45
CA ASN A 10 1.23 20.09 -14.24
C ASN A 10 0.32 18.93 -13.86
N PHE A 11 -0.01 18.78 -12.58
CA PHE A 11 -0.92 17.70 -12.15
C PHE A 11 -2.40 18.03 -12.32
N GLN A 12 -2.74 19.28 -12.69
CA GLN A 12 -4.09 19.70 -13.03
C GLN A 12 -4.04 21.03 -13.81
N PRO A 13 -4.58 21.12 -15.04
CA PRO A 13 -5.06 20.01 -15.88
C PRO A 13 -3.89 19.16 -16.44
N LEU A 14 -4.12 17.88 -16.71
CA LEU A 14 -3.06 16.92 -17.07
C LEU A 14 -2.56 17.10 -18.50
N GLU A 15 -3.39 17.65 -19.41
CA GLU A 15 -3.05 17.82 -20.83
C GLU A 15 -1.95 18.87 -21.05
N ASN A 16 -1.70 19.72 -20.06
CA ASN A 16 -0.66 20.76 -20.10
C ASN A 16 0.76 20.22 -19.95
N ASN A 17 0.94 18.90 -19.99
CA ASN A 17 2.27 18.28 -19.95
C ASN A 17 2.68 17.77 -21.33
N ILE A 18 3.92 18.05 -21.69
CA ILE A 18 4.56 17.52 -22.90
C ILE A 18 5.36 16.29 -22.47
N PHE A 19 4.98 15.14 -23.02
CA PHE A 19 5.69 13.87 -22.83
C PHE A 19 6.58 13.61 -24.05
N ARG A 20 7.84 13.23 -23.83
CA ARG A 20 8.76 12.81 -24.90
C ARG A 20 9.54 11.58 -24.46
N ALA A 21 9.64 10.58 -25.33
CA ALA A 21 10.60 9.50 -25.19
C ALA A 21 11.77 9.77 -26.13
N ILE A 22 12.99 9.74 -25.60
CA ILE A 22 14.21 9.95 -26.40
C ILE A 22 15.07 8.71 -26.20
N GLY A 23 15.36 8.01 -27.31
CA GLY A 23 16.35 6.95 -27.32
C GLY A 23 17.74 7.52 -27.64
N TYR A 24 18.78 7.00 -27.00
CA TYR A 24 20.16 7.38 -27.34
C TYR A 24 20.80 6.26 -28.15
N GLN A 25 21.22 6.61 -29.36
CA GLN A 25 21.91 5.66 -30.24
C GLN A 25 23.37 5.50 -29.79
N LYS A 26 23.87 4.27 -29.89
CA LYS A 26 25.16 3.77 -29.38
C LYS A 26 26.42 4.42 -29.99
N GLU A 27 26.29 5.38 -30.91
CA GLU A 27 27.42 5.92 -31.69
C GLU A 27 28.42 6.75 -30.87
N ILE A 28 28.06 7.20 -29.65
CA ILE A 28 28.95 7.99 -28.79
C ILE A 28 28.96 7.40 -27.37
N GLY A 29 29.32 6.13 -27.22
CA GLY A 29 29.73 5.52 -25.93
C GLY A 29 28.73 5.59 -24.75
N ASN A 30 27.54 6.15 -24.95
CA ASN A 30 26.51 6.38 -23.95
C ASN A 30 25.45 5.30 -24.08
N THR A 31 25.19 4.61 -22.98
CA THR A 31 24.49 3.32 -22.92
C THR A 31 23.03 3.43 -22.46
N LEU A 32 22.48 4.64 -22.29
CA LEU A 32 21.10 4.84 -21.85
C LEU A 32 20.13 4.57 -23.01
N ASP A 33 19.37 3.48 -22.96
CA ASP A 33 18.56 3.06 -24.13
C ASP A 33 17.38 3.99 -24.38
N LEU A 34 16.61 4.35 -23.35
CA LEU A 34 15.49 5.29 -23.47
C LEU A 34 15.31 6.14 -22.21
N ILE A 35 15.00 7.43 -22.40
CA ILE A 35 14.62 8.35 -21.32
C ILE A 35 13.27 8.97 -21.62
N ILE A 36 12.37 8.92 -20.65
CA ILE A 36 11.06 9.58 -20.71
C ILE A 36 11.17 10.93 -20.00
N TYR A 37 10.76 11.96 -20.72
CA TYR A 37 10.74 13.34 -20.27
C TYR A 37 9.30 13.83 -20.06
N ILE A 38 9.10 14.62 -19.01
CA ILE A 38 7.87 15.39 -18.80
C ILE A 38 8.27 16.87 -18.67
N ASN A 39 7.77 17.72 -19.57
CA ASN A 39 8.10 19.15 -19.62
C ASN A 39 9.62 19.42 -19.64
N GLY A 40 10.40 18.53 -20.27
CA GLY A 40 11.86 18.63 -20.35
C GLY A 40 12.63 18.04 -19.16
N ILE A 41 11.95 17.51 -18.15
CA ILE A 41 12.58 16.86 -16.98
C ILE A 41 12.75 15.36 -17.26
N PRO A 42 13.95 14.76 -17.12
CA PRO A 42 14.16 13.32 -17.32
C PRO A 42 13.60 12.55 -16.13
N VAL A 43 12.37 12.07 -16.27
CA VAL A 43 11.65 11.43 -15.15
C VAL A 43 11.90 9.94 -15.07
N ILE A 44 12.04 9.22 -16.18
CA ILE A 44 12.23 7.76 -16.18
C ILE A 44 13.38 7.41 -17.10
N THR A 45 14.27 6.54 -16.63
CA THR A 45 15.28 5.88 -17.45
C THR A 45 14.82 4.46 -17.71
N TRP A 46 15.07 3.96 -18.91
CA TRP A 46 14.66 2.65 -19.32
C TRP A 46 15.84 1.98 -20.03
N LYS A 47 16.29 0.87 -19.44
CA LYS A 47 17.32 -0.01 -19.99
C LYS A 47 16.66 -1.22 -20.64
N ILE A 48 17.05 -1.55 -21.86
CA ILE A 48 16.49 -2.66 -22.64
C ILE A 48 17.65 -3.60 -23.00
N GLY A 49 17.59 -4.82 -22.46
CA GLY A 49 18.51 -5.90 -22.82
C GLY A 49 17.93 -6.81 -23.89
N ASP A 50 18.75 -7.74 -24.39
CA ASP A 50 18.32 -8.73 -25.38
C ASP A 50 17.43 -9.81 -24.72
N GLU A 51 16.71 -10.60 -25.53
CA GLU A 51 15.84 -11.68 -25.03
C GLU A 51 16.59 -12.76 -24.26
N ASP A 52 17.87 -12.97 -24.57
CA ASP A 52 18.72 -13.97 -23.93
C ASP A 52 19.44 -13.42 -22.67
N ASP A 53 19.36 -12.12 -22.39
CA ASP A 53 20.04 -11.54 -21.24
C ASP A 53 19.41 -11.99 -19.91
N ASN A 54 20.25 -12.06 -18.88
CA ASN A 54 19.77 -12.17 -17.50
C ASN A 54 19.32 -10.80 -17.00
N ILE A 55 18.15 -10.73 -16.36
CA ILE A 55 17.58 -9.51 -15.79
C ILE A 55 18.54 -8.84 -14.79
N GLU A 56 19.33 -9.63 -14.06
CA GLU A 56 20.37 -9.16 -13.13
C GLU A 56 21.47 -8.39 -13.86
N ARG A 57 21.90 -8.87 -15.02
CA ARG A 57 22.93 -8.21 -15.84
C ARG A 57 22.43 -6.87 -16.37
N ILE A 58 21.17 -6.81 -16.80
CA ILE A 58 20.55 -5.56 -17.26
C ILE A 58 20.48 -4.56 -16.09
N TYR A 59 20.15 -5.04 -14.90
CA TYR A 59 20.17 -4.23 -13.69
C TYR A 59 21.58 -3.71 -13.34
N GLU A 60 22.62 -4.53 -13.38
CA GLU A 60 24.00 -4.10 -13.14
C GLU A 60 24.44 -2.97 -14.08
N GLN A 61 24.01 -3.04 -15.34
CA GLN A 61 24.24 -1.98 -16.33
C GLN A 61 23.51 -0.69 -15.93
N LEU A 62 22.22 -0.78 -15.58
CA LEU A 62 21.45 0.36 -15.10
C LEU A 62 22.07 0.98 -13.84
N ASN A 63 22.52 0.16 -12.90
CA ASN A 63 23.15 0.63 -11.66
C ASN A 63 24.48 1.36 -11.96
N THR A 64 25.27 0.82 -12.88
CA THR A 64 26.50 1.48 -13.37
C THR A 64 26.18 2.82 -14.02
N GLU A 65 25.13 2.90 -14.84
CA GLU A 65 24.66 4.13 -15.47
C GLU A 65 24.15 5.14 -14.45
N CYS A 66 23.44 4.69 -13.42
CA CYS A 66 22.99 5.52 -12.31
C CYS A 66 24.15 6.24 -11.63
N HIS A 67 25.27 5.55 -11.43
CA HIS A 67 26.48 6.14 -10.85
C HIS A 67 27.22 7.08 -11.82
N LYS A 68 27.24 6.77 -13.12
CA LYS A 68 27.92 7.58 -14.14
C LYS A 68 27.16 8.87 -14.49
N PHE A 69 25.83 8.79 -14.65
CA PHE A 69 24.99 9.86 -15.19
C PHE A 69 24.13 10.54 -14.10
N GLN A 70 24.76 10.91 -12.98
CA GLN A 70 24.06 11.43 -11.79
C GLN A 70 23.13 12.62 -12.08
N GLN A 71 23.43 13.45 -13.08
CA GLN A 71 22.60 14.61 -13.46
C GLN A 71 21.21 14.19 -13.95
N ILE A 72 21.11 13.08 -14.70
CA ILE A 72 19.84 12.52 -15.17
C ILE A 72 19.08 11.90 -13.98
N TYR A 73 19.79 11.12 -13.18
CA TYR A 73 19.21 10.41 -12.03
C TYR A 73 18.84 11.32 -10.85
N SER A 74 19.26 12.58 -10.86
CA SER A 74 18.85 13.58 -9.86
C SER A 74 17.37 13.97 -9.98
N PHE A 75 16.79 13.85 -11.17
CA PHE A 75 15.36 14.14 -11.43
C PHE A 75 14.52 12.89 -11.65
N ASN A 76 15.17 11.73 -11.73
CA ASN A 76 14.51 10.47 -12.00
C ASN A 76 13.53 10.09 -10.88
N VAL A 77 12.33 9.67 -11.26
CA VAL A 77 11.30 9.20 -10.34
C VAL A 77 11.45 7.71 -10.05
N PHE A 78 11.68 6.91 -11.09
CA PHE A 78 11.98 5.47 -11.07
C PHE A 78 12.58 5.07 -12.43
N SER A 79 13.11 3.85 -12.51
CA SER A 79 13.68 3.28 -13.72
C SER A 79 12.99 1.99 -14.13
N LEU A 80 13.10 1.67 -15.41
CA LEU A 80 12.62 0.45 -16.01
C LEU A 80 13.80 -0.38 -16.54
N ILE A 81 13.68 -1.70 -16.41
CA ILE A 81 14.50 -2.65 -17.18
C ILE A 81 13.56 -3.55 -17.96
N SER A 82 13.93 -3.88 -19.19
CA SER A 82 13.22 -4.88 -19.98
C SER A 82 14.17 -5.94 -20.49
N LYS A 83 13.78 -7.20 -20.35
CA LYS A 83 14.41 -8.33 -21.01
C LYS A 83 13.66 -8.57 -22.32
N GLY A 84 14.26 -8.13 -23.43
CA GLY A 84 13.59 -8.11 -24.73
C GLY A 84 12.23 -7.39 -24.64
N LEU A 85 11.20 -7.99 -25.27
CA LEU A 85 9.84 -7.41 -25.30
C LEU A 85 8.89 -8.02 -24.25
N THR A 86 9.30 -9.08 -23.56
CA THR A 86 8.39 -9.99 -22.85
C THR A 86 8.27 -9.69 -21.36
N GLU A 87 9.34 -9.22 -20.72
CA GLU A 87 9.37 -8.96 -19.28
C GLU A 87 9.96 -7.58 -18.99
N THR A 88 9.25 -6.79 -18.20
CA THR A 88 9.65 -5.43 -17.81
C THR A 88 9.44 -5.23 -16.32
N ARG A 89 10.50 -4.80 -15.63
CA ARG A 89 10.46 -4.49 -14.21
C ARG A 89 10.69 -3.01 -13.97
N TYR A 90 10.08 -2.47 -12.92
CA TYR A 90 10.27 -1.09 -12.47
C TYR A 90 10.86 -1.05 -11.07
N GLY A 91 11.73 -0.09 -10.82
CA GLY A 91 12.41 0.02 -9.53
C GLY A 91 13.13 1.35 -9.35
N ILE A 92 13.77 1.50 -8.20
CA ILE A 92 14.55 2.68 -7.87
C ILE A 92 16.02 2.25 -7.74
N PRO A 93 16.87 2.46 -8.75
CA PRO A 93 18.19 1.83 -8.83
C PRO A 93 19.19 2.33 -7.77
N TRP A 94 19.01 3.53 -7.24
CA TRP A 94 19.91 4.08 -6.21
C TRP A 94 19.53 3.69 -4.77
N VAL A 95 18.42 2.97 -4.57
CA VAL A 95 17.98 2.50 -3.26
C VAL A 95 18.43 1.05 -3.12
N LYS A 96 19.40 0.80 -2.24
CA LYS A 96 19.82 -0.56 -1.85
C LYS A 96 18.79 -1.14 -0.89
N ASN A 97 18.25 -2.31 -1.19
CA ASN A 97 17.34 -3.01 -0.28
C ASN A 97 18.08 -4.21 0.35
N GLU A 98 17.72 -4.58 1.58
CA GLU A 98 18.30 -5.76 2.24
C GLU A 98 17.94 -7.10 1.53
N LEU A 99 17.01 -7.05 0.57
CA LEU A 99 16.50 -8.16 -0.25
C LEU A 99 16.99 -8.07 -1.71
N ASP A 100 18.17 -7.50 -1.95
CA ASP A 100 18.78 -7.16 -3.26
C ASP A 100 18.91 -8.32 -4.29
N GLU A 101 18.33 -9.50 -4.03
CA GLU A 101 18.38 -10.64 -4.94
C GLU A 101 17.53 -10.44 -6.21
N HIS A 102 16.44 -9.66 -6.16
CA HIS A 102 15.52 -9.47 -7.30
C HIS A 102 15.20 -7.99 -7.50
N TRP A 103 16.08 -7.24 -8.17
CA TRP A 103 15.83 -5.81 -8.39
C TRP A 103 14.61 -5.59 -9.31
N GLY A 104 13.70 -4.72 -8.83
CA GLY A 104 12.52 -4.27 -9.55
C GLY A 104 11.29 -5.16 -9.39
N TRP A 105 10.12 -4.55 -9.53
CA TRP A 105 8.81 -5.21 -9.47
C TRP A 105 8.21 -5.29 -10.86
N GLU A 106 7.37 -6.29 -11.09
CA GLU A 106 6.53 -6.32 -12.28
C GLU A 106 5.28 -5.45 -12.10
N TRP A 107 4.82 -4.82 -13.18
CA TRP A 107 3.52 -4.16 -13.20
C TRP A 107 2.50 -5.10 -13.85
N ARG A 108 1.40 -5.39 -13.15
CA ARG A 108 0.36 -6.36 -13.57
C ARG A 108 -1.03 -5.80 -13.27
N ASP A 109 -2.08 -6.42 -13.83
CA ASP A 109 -3.47 -6.09 -13.48
C ASP A 109 -3.87 -6.88 -12.24
N LEU A 110 -4.72 -6.28 -11.39
CA LEU A 110 -5.33 -6.99 -10.27
C LEU A 110 -6.44 -7.94 -10.72
N GLU A 111 -7.17 -7.61 -11.77
CA GLU A 111 -8.38 -8.34 -12.16
C GLU A 111 -8.10 -9.38 -13.27
N GLY A 112 -6.83 -9.61 -13.63
CA GLY A 112 -6.45 -10.56 -14.69
C GLY A 112 -7.12 -10.29 -16.03
N ARG A 113 -7.58 -9.06 -16.28
CA ARG A 113 -8.41 -8.72 -17.45
C ARG A 113 -7.60 -8.65 -18.73
N ASP A 114 -6.27 -8.57 -18.62
CA ASP A 114 -5.41 -8.41 -19.77
C ASP A 114 -4.93 -9.75 -20.30
N ILE A 115 -5.82 -10.38 -21.08
CA ILE A 115 -5.57 -11.64 -21.79
C ILE A 115 -4.62 -11.42 -22.98
N CYS A 116 -4.52 -10.17 -23.45
CA CYS A 116 -3.75 -9.78 -24.63
C CYS A 116 -2.25 -9.69 -24.34
N PHE A 117 -1.87 -9.34 -23.11
CA PHE A 117 -0.48 -9.26 -22.68
C PHE A 117 -0.18 -10.35 -21.64
N LYS A 118 0.72 -11.28 -21.96
CA LYS A 118 1.25 -12.20 -20.95
C LYS A 118 2.19 -11.43 -20.03
N GLY A 119 1.76 -11.20 -18.79
CA GLY A 119 2.61 -10.61 -17.74
C GLY A 119 3.01 -9.16 -17.99
N SER A 120 4.24 -8.82 -17.67
CA SER A 120 4.78 -7.45 -17.65
C SER A 120 5.51 -7.05 -18.95
N SER A 121 4.95 -7.38 -20.12
CA SER A 121 5.54 -7.02 -21.41
C SER A 121 5.76 -5.51 -21.57
N ILE A 122 6.68 -5.10 -22.47
CA ILE A 122 6.92 -3.68 -22.77
C ILE A 122 5.62 -2.97 -23.16
N ALA A 123 4.82 -3.58 -24.02
CA ALA A 123 3.56 -3.02 -24.48
C ALA A 123 2.57 -2.82 -23.30
N TYR A 124 2.46 -3.80 -22.42
CA TYR A 124 1.62 -3.70 -21.22
C TYR A 124 2.06 -2.56 -20.30
N VAL A 125 3.37 -2.43 -20.05
CA VAL A 125 3.93 -1.36 -19.23
C VAL A 125 3.68 0.02 -19.86
N ILE A 126 3.76 0.14 -21.19
CA ILE A 126 3.46 1.38 -21.91
C ILE A 126 1.99 1.77 -21.76
N GLU A 127 1.07 0.82 -21.96
CA GLU A 127 -0.37 1.07 -21.95
C GLU A 127 -0.92 1.33 -20.55
N ASN A 128 -0.28 0.77 -19.51
CA ASN A 128 -0.72 0.82 -18.12
C ASN A 128 0.19 1.71 -17.26
N LEU A 129 1.35 1.22 -16.81
CA LEU A 129 2.25 1.96 -15.90
C LEU A 129 2.66 3.34 -16.46
N LEU A 130 2.94 3.42 -17.76
CA LEU A 130 3.34 4.66 -18.44
C LEU A 130 2.17 5.39 -19.11
N ASN A 131 0.93 4.94 -18.90
CA ASN A 131 -0.23 5.72 -19.29
C ASN A 131 -0.10 7.12 -18.70
N LYS A 132 -0.22 8.17 -19.52
CA LYS A 132 0.04 9.56 -19.08
C LYS A 132 -0.70 9.93 -17.80
N LYS A 133 -1.95 9.47 -17.63
CA LYS A 133 -2.76 9.75 -16.45
C LYS A 133 -2.27 8.98 -15.23
N ASP A 134 -2.01 7.69 -15.38
CA ASP A 134 -1.58 6.83 -14.28
C ASP A 134 -0.15 7.17 -13.87
N LEU A 135 0.75 7.43 -14.81
CA LEU A 135 2.11 7.91 -14.54
C LEU A 135 2.11 9.19 -13.71
N LEU A 136 1.33 10.21 -14.09
CA LEU A 136 1.21 11.44 -13.31
C LEU A 136 0.58 11.19 -11.93
N THR A 137 -0.36 10.26 -11.83
CA THR A 137 -0.96 9.84 -10.56
C THR A 137 0.09 9.15 -9.66
N ILE A 138 0.90 8.27 -10.22
CA ILE A 138 1.96 7.53 -9.51
C ILE A 138 3.02 8.50 -9.00
N ILE A 139 3.54 9.38 -9.87
CA ILE A 139 4.52 10.40 -9.51
C ILE A 139 4.01 11.27 -8.35
N LYS A 140 2.74 11.67 -8.37
CA LYS A 140 2.18 12.58 -7.37
C LYS A 140 1.81 11.91 -6.04
N TYR A 141 1.31 10.67 -6.10
CA TYR A 141 0.61 10.07 -4.97
C TYR A 141 1.15 8.73 -4.52
N PHE A 142 2.04 8.09 -5.28
CA PHE A 142 2.48 6.72 -5.02
C PHE A 142 4.01 6.53 -4.97
N ILE A 143 4.75 7.64 -4.96
CA ILE A 143 6.18 7.65 -4.71
C ILE A 143 6.43 8.46 -3.46
N CYS A 144 7.04 7.85 -2.45
CA CYS A 144 7.26 8.46 -1.15
C CYS A 144 8.69 8.21 -0.64
N ALA A 145 9.19 9.08 0.22
CA ALA A 145 10.46 8.90 0.90
C ALA A 145 10.30 9.30 2.37
N PRO A 146 10.62 8.42 3.33
CA PRO A 146 10.53 8.76 4.74
C PRO A 146 11.56 9.85 5.07
N ASN A 147 11.13 10.89 5.78
CA ASN A 147 11.90 12.06 6.18
C ASN A 147 12.57 12.81 5.00
N ASP A 148 11.99 12.70 3.80
CA ASP A 148 12.58 13.13 2.52
C ASP A 148 13.97 12.52 2.23
N ASP A 149 14.32 11.40 2.86
CA ASP A 149 15.57 10.70 2.55
C ASP A 149 15.44 9.97 1.21
N TYR A 150 15.99 10.58 0.15
CA TYR A 150 15.96 10.04 -1.21
C TYR A 150 16.54 8.62 -1.32
N ARG A 151 17.45 8.23 -0.42
CA ARG A 151 18.05 6.88 -0.36
C ARG A 151 17.09 5.83 0.18
N LYS A 152 15.96 6.26 0.74
CA LYS A 152 14.87 5.42 1.26
C LYS A 152 13.59 5.58 0.46
N LYS A 153 13.68 6.16 -0.75
CA LYS A 153 12.54 6.38 -1.63
C LYS A 153 11.91 5.05 -2.02
N LYS A 154 10.59 5.04 -2.10
CA LYS A 154 9.76 3.89 -2.42
C LYS A 154 8.79 4.26 -3.50
N ILE A 155 8.60 3.36 -4.46
CA ILE A 155 7.49 3.36 -5.39
C ILE A 155 6.51 2.26 -4.94
N CYS A 156 5.21 2.51 -5.08
CA CYS A 156 4.20 1.53 -4.73
C CYS A 156 4.36 0.23 -5.53
N TRP A 157 3.87 -0.88 -4.97
CA TRP A 157 3.55 -2.05 -5.78
C TRP A 157 2.24 -1.86 -6.56
N TYR A 158 2.04 -2.59 -7.66
CA TYR A 158 0.87 -2.39 -8.53
C TYR A 158 -0.45 -2.60 -7.79
N GLN A 159 -0.56 -3.64 -6.96
CA GLN A 159 -1.71 -3.90 -6.10
C GLN A 159 -1.96 -2.75 -5.12
N GLN A 160 -0.90 -2.11 -4.58
CA GLN A 160 -1.05 -0.97 -3.68
C GLN A 160 -1.65 0.24 -4.42
N PHE A 161 -1.23 0.47 -5.67
CA PHE A 161 -1.80 1.49 -6.55
C PHE A 161 -3.29 1.27 -6.79
N TYR A 162 -3.67 0.08 -7.25
CA TYR A 162 -5.06 -0.21 -7.59
C TYR A 162 -5.96 -0.25 -6.35
N LEU A 163 -5.52 -0.87 -5.25
CA LEU A 163 -6.28 -0.95 -4.01
C LEU A 163 -6.56 0.45 -3.43
N ALA A 164 -5.54 1.29 -3.26
CA ALA A 164 -5.74 2.64 -2.73
C ALA A 164 -6.59 3.50 -3.67
N SER A 165 -6.38 3.39 -4.99
CA SER A 165 -7.16 4.15 -5.99
C SER A 165 -8.62 3.73 -6.05
N LYS A 166 -8.92 2.43 -5.97
CA LYS A 166 -10.29 1.89 -5.90
C LYS A 166 -11.01 2.41 -4.67
N PHE A 167 -10.38 2.34 -3.50
CA PHE A 167 -11.00 2.79 -2.26
C PHE A 167 -11.16 4.31 -2.17
N ALA A 168 -10.19 5.08 -2.69
CA ALA A 168 -10.35 6.53 -2.82
C ALA A 168 -11.55 6.89 -3.71
N ARG A 169 -11.84 6.13 -4.78
CA ARG A 169 -13.04 6.33 -5.62
C ARG A 169 -14.32 6.05 -4.84
N GLU A 170 -14.38 4.96 -4.08
CA GLU A 170 -15.54 4.63 -3.23
C GLU A 170 -15.82 5.74 -2.21
N ILE A 171 -14.78 6.21 -1.51
CA ILE A 171 -14.92 7.31 -0.55
C ILE A 171 -15.38 8.60 -1.25
N ASN A 172 -14.85 8.92 -2.42
CA ASN A 172 -15.32 10.07 -3.20
C ASN A 172 -16.80 9.93 -3.62
N SER A 173 -17.26 8.71 -3.91
CA SER A 173 -18.66 8.41 -4.20
C SER A 173 -19.53 8.63 -2.96
N CYS A 174 -19.09 8.18 -1.79
CA CYS A 174 -19.73 8.44 -0.49
C CYS A 174 -19.83 9.94 -0.19
N ILE A 175 -18.75 10.70 -0.39
CA ILE A 175 -18.73 12.16 -0.17
C ILE A 175 -19.80 12.87 -1.02
N LYS A 176 -19.97 12.46 -2.28
CA LYS A 176 -20.93 13.04 -3.23
C LYS A 176 -22.37 12.61 -2.95
N SER A 177 -22.59 11.33 -2.64
CA SER A 177 -23.94 10.76 -2.46
C SER A 177 -24.49 10.93 -1.05
N GLY A 178 -23.64 11.25 -0.06
CA GLY A 178 -24.03 11.28 1.36
C GLY A 178 -24.10 9.89 2.01
N LYS A 179 -23.70 8.82 1.30
CA LYS A 179 -23.57 7.48 1.89
C LYS A 179 -22.47 7.47 2.94
N LYS A 180 -22.73 6.83 4.08
CA LYS A 180 -21.77 6.72 5.19
C LYS A 180 -20.86 5.48 5.10
N GLN A 181 -21.16 4.53 4.22
CA GLN A 181 -20.47 3.24 4.12
C GLN A 181 -19.62 3.21 2.86
N ALA A 182 -18.30 3.28 3.02
CA ALA A 182 -17.32 3.26 1.92
C ALA A 182 -16.81 1.86 1.55
N GLY A 183 -17.14 0.85 2.36
CA GLY A 183 -16.79 -0.55 2.12
C GLY A 183 -15.70 -1.07 3.04
N ILE A 184 -15.28 -2.30 2.76
CA ILE A 184 -14.18 -2.99 3.42
C ILE A 184 -13.13 -3.30 2.36
N GLN A 185 -11.89 -2.88 2.60
CA GLN A 185 -10.74 -3.22 1.78
C GLN A 185 -10.03 -4.40 2.42
N ARG A 186 -10.26 -5.57 1.83
CA ARG A 186 -9.54 -6.78 2.16
C ARG A 186 -8.12 -6.67 1.62
N VAL A 187 -7.15 -6.92 2.48
CA VAL A 187 -5.75 -6.87 2.11
C VAL A 187 -5.00 -8.05 2.69
N VAL A 188 -4.28 -8.76 1.85
CA VAL A 188 -3.43 -9.89 2.24
C VAL A 188 -2.38 -9.44 3.25
N PRO A 189 -2.16 -10.16 4.37
CA PRO A 189 -1.08 -9.86 5.30
C PRO A 189 0.27 -9.75 4.58
N ARG A 190 1.15 -8.88 5.07
CA ARG A 190 2.51 -8.63 4.52
C ARG A 190 2.58 -7.98 3.12
N SER A 191 1.45 -7.69 2.47
CA SER A 191 1.40 -6.96 1.18
C SER A 191 1.68 -5.44 1.25
N GLY A 192 2.22 -4.94 2.36
CA GLY A 192 2.48 -3.50 2.54
C GLY A 192 1.21 -2.69 2.88
N ARG A 193 0.32 -3.23 3.70
CA ARG A 193 -0.93 -2.59 4.18
C ARG A 193 -0.75 -1.16 4.71
N ALA A 194 0.34 -0.91 5.44
CA ALA A 194 0.65 0.43 5.93
C ALA A 194 0.88 1.44 4.78
N HIS A 195 1.53 1.01 3.69
CA HIS A 195 1.72 1.83 2.49
C HIS A 195 0.42 2.05 1.74
N ILE A 196 -0.46 1.05 1.66
CA ILE A 196 -1.80 1.20 1.06
C ILE A 196 -2.58 2.29 1.80
N LEU A 197 -2.61 2.23 3.13
CA LEU A 197 -3.25 3.26 3.96
C LEU A 197 -2.58 4.63 3.78
N LEU A 198 -1.25 4.68 3.71
CA LEU A 198 -0.51 5.92 3.48
C LEU A 198 -0.89 6.59 2.14
N PHE A 199 -0.92 5.82 1.05
CA PHE A 199 -1.31 6.31 -0.27
C PHE A 199 -2.79 6.70 -0.33
N LEU A 200 -3.67 5.93 0.33
CA LEU A 200 -5.08 6.28 0.47
C LEU A 200 -5.23 7.63 1.18
N CYS A 201 -4.58 7.83 2.32
CA CYS A 201 -4.59 9.10 3.03
C CYS A 201 -4.07 10.24 2.14
N LYS A 202 -2.98 10.02 1.39
CA LYS A 202 -2.43 11.00 0.45
C LYS A 202 -3.44 11.43 -0.62
N LEU A 203 -4.21 10.49 -1.18
CA LEU A 203 -5.27 10.78 -2.16
C LEU A 203 -6.41 11.60 -1.54
N LEU A 204 -6.73 11.34 -0.27
CA LEU A 204 -7.86 11.93 0.43
C LEU A 204 -7.55 13.29 1.07
N ILE A 205 -6.30 13.60 1.39
CA ILE A 205 -5.90 14.88 2.02
C ILE A 205 -6.39 16.10 1.23
N SER A 206 -6.41 16.01 -0.10
CA SER A 206 -6.92 17.08 -0.97
C SER A 206 -8.39 17.47 -0.72
N LYS A 207 -9.17 16.60 -0.03
CA LYS A 207 -10.57 16.83 0.31
C LYS A 207 -10.74 17.78 1.51
N LYS A 208 -9.67 18.10 2.23
CA LYS A 208 -9.71 18.94 3.44
C LYS A 208 -10.72 18.44 4.48
N MET A 209 -10.85 17.13 4.57
CA MET A 209 -11.66 16.44 5.58
C MET A 209 -10.71 15.75 6.56
N PRO A 210 -10.95 15.81 7.87
CA PRO A 210 -10.14 15.08 8.82
C PRO A 210 -10.25 13.57 8.61
N ILE A 211 -9.14 12.87 8.80
CA ILE A 211 -9.05 11.41 8.71
C ILE A 211 -8.73 10.86 10.09
N VAL A 212 -9.62 10.06 10.67
CA VAL A 212 -9.41 9.39 11.95
C VAL A 212 -9.16 7.91 11.69
N ILE A 213 -7.99 7.43 12.11
CA ILE A 213 -7.55 6.05 11.94
C ILE A 213 -7.65 5.36 13.31
N PHE A 214 -8.61 4.43 13.42
CA PHE A 214 -8.83 3.64 14.62
C PHE A 214 -8.04 2.34 14.58
N LEU A 215 -7.34 2.05 15.69
CA LEU A 215 -6.62 0.80 15.91
C LEU A 215 -6.90 0.23 17.31
N ASP A 216 -6.88 -1.09 17.44
CA ASP A 216 -7.05 -1.79 18.74
C ASP A 216 -5.71 -2.15 19.38
N ARG A 217 -4.74 -2.56 18.56
CA ARG A 217 -3.42 -3.02 19.04
C ARG A 217 -2.48 -1.85 19.23
N VAL A 218 -2.05 -1.66 20.48
CA VAL A 218 -1.14 -0.59 20.91
C VAL A 218 0.19 -0.65 20.17
N ASP A 219 0.80 -1.82 20.04
CA ASP A 219 2.07 -2.03 19.36
C ASP A 219 1.99 -1.73 17.85
N VAL A 220 0.91 -2.17 17.20
CA VAL A 220 0.65 -1.89 15.78
C VAL A 220 0.40 -0.39 15.56
N ARG A 221 -0.35 0.25 16.46
CA ARG A 221 -0.63 1.68 16.42
C ARG A 221 0.63 2.51 16.54
N TYR A 222 1.48 2.26 17.55
CA TYR A 222 2.74 3.00 17.70
C TYR A 222 3.64 2.86 16.46
N LYS A 223 3.80 1.64 15.93
CA LYS A 223 4.61 1.42 14.73
C LYS A 223 4.06 2.13 13.50
N LEU A 224 2.74 2.09 13.32
CA LEU A 224 2.08 2.75 12.18
C LEU A 224 2.15 4.28 12.32
N PHE A 225 1.96 4.80 13.54
CA PHE A 225 2.10 6.21 13.85
C PHE A 225 3.53 6.71 13.55
N GLU A 226 4.56 6.04 14.06
CA GLU A 226 5.97 6.37 13.75
C GLU A 226 6.25 6.34 12.25
N THR A 227 5.71 5.34 11.55
CA THR A 227 5.81 5.25 10.09
C THR A 227 5.22 6.50 9.45
N PHE A 228 4.00 6.89 9.83
CA PHE A 228 3.32 8.08 9.32
C PHE A 228 4.05 9.38 9.66
N GLN A 229 4.68 9.48 10.84
CA GLN A 229 5.52 10.62 11.20
C GLN A 229 6.66 10.81 10.20
N GLY A 230 7.26 9.71 9.75
CA GLY A 230 8.26 9.74 8.68
C GLY A 230 7.74 10.27 7.35
N TYR A 231 6.42 10.26 7.10
CA TYR A 231 5.83 10.69 5.83
C TYR A 231 4.99 11.98 5.94
N LYS A 232 5.11 12.78 7.01
CA LYS A 232 4.36 14.06 7.15
C LYS A 232 4.45 14.95 5.91
N LYS A 233 5.67 15.15 5.40
CA LYS A 233 5.91 15.99 4.21
C LYS A 233 5.34 15.39 2.95
N PHE A 234 5.50 14.08 2.75
CA PHE A 234 4.86 13.36 1.65
C PHE A 234 3.34 13.55 1.69
N LEU A 235 2.72 13.40 2.86
CA LEU A 235 1.28 13.59 3.05
C LEU A 235 0.86 15.05 2.83
N ASN A 236 1.76 16.01 3.09
CA ASN A 236 1.51 17.46 3.08
C ASN A 236 0.57 17.88 4.22
N VAL A 237 0.84 17.35 5.41
CA VAL A 237 0.16 17.66 6.67
C VAL A 237 1.10 18.41 7.60
N SER A 238 0.58 19.37 8.37
CA SER A 238 1.34 20.07 9.42
C SER A 238 1.72 19.11 10.56
N GLU A 239 0.75 18.31 10.98
CA GLU A 239 0.89 17.41 12.11
C GLU A 239 0.12 16.10 11.88
N ILE A 240 0.59 15.07 12.57
CA ILE A 240 -0.09 13.78 12.71
C ILE A 240 -0.08 13.51 14.21
N CYS A 241 -1.26 13.34 14.76
CA CYS A 241 -1.47 13.24 16.19
C CYS A 241 -1.87 11.82 16.58
N GLU A 242 -1.43 11.39 17.76
CA GLU A 242 -1.92 10.19 18.39
C GLU A 242 -2.73 10.59 19.62
N MET A 243 -3.97 10.11 19.68
CA MET A 243 -4.87 10.36 20.79
C MET A 243 -4.63 9.33 21.89
N SER A 244 -4.10 9.78 23.02
CA SER A 244 -4.06 8.99 24.24
C SER A 244 -5.46 8.94 24.88
N SER A 245 -5.77 7.83 25.54
CA SER A 245 -7.07 7.59 26.16
C SER A 245 -7.41 8.70 27.15
N GLY A 246 -8.47 9.48 26.89
CA GLY A 246 -8.93 10.45 27.87
C GLY A 246 -9.97 11.42 27.37
N LYS A 247 -9.70 12.18 26.30
CA LYS A 247 -10.62 13.21 25.80
C LYS A 247 -10.48 13.41 24.30
N PHE A 248 -11.57 13.20 23.58
CA PHE A 248 -11.70 13.60 22.19
C PHE A 248 -12.17 15.05 22.16
N TYR A 249 -11.27 16.00 21.89
CA TYR A 249 -11.64 17.41 21.83
C TYR A 249 -12.13 17.78 20.43
N SER A 250 -13.24 18.50 20.35
CA SER A 250 -13.76 19.09 19.09
C SER A 250 -12.73 19.98 18.38
N ARG A 251 -11.80 20.57 19.14
CA ARG A 251 -10.71 21.42 18.65
C ARG A 251 -9.58 20.68 17.95
N SER A 252 -9.55 19.34 18.01
CA SER A 252 -8.51 18.52 17.34
C SER A 252 -8.68 18.47 15.81
N TYR A 253 -9.80 18.94 15.26
CA TYR A 253 -10.04 18.87 13.81
C TYR A 253 -9.51 20.04 12.99
N ASP A 254 -9.17 21.16 13.64
CA ASP A 254 -8.70 22.37 12.94
C ASP A 254 -7.22 22.31 12.51
N TYR A 255 -6.43 21.41 13.11
CA TYR A 255 -4.97 21.32 12.91
C TYR A 255 -4.48 19.93 12.45
N GLU A 256 -5.35 18.92 12.43
CA GLU A 256 -4.96 17.52 12.27
C GLU A 256 -5.69 16.90 11.06
N GLN A 257 -4.99 16.79 9.93
CA GLN A 257 -5.55 16.11 8.74
C GLN A 257 -5.61 14.59 8.93
N ILE A 258 -4.78 14.04 9.83
CA ILE A 258 -4.75 12.61 10.17
C ILE A 258 -4.56 12.44 11.69
N LEU A 259 -5.51 11.76 12.33
CA LEU A 259 -5.52 11.42 13.74
C LEU A 259 -5.44 9.90 13.91
N PHE A 260 -4.57 9.43 14.79
CA PHE A 260 -4.53 8.04 15.24
C PHE A 260 -5.25 7.92 16.57
N ALA A 261 -6.20 6.99 16.67
CA ALA A 261 -6.98 6.81 17.89
C ALA A 261 -7.07 5.33 18.29
N ASP A 262 -7.02 5.09 19.60
CA ASP A 262 -7.42 3.79 20.14
C ASP A 262 -8.94 3.59 19.97
N ILE A 263 -9.36 2.42 19.51
CA ILE A 263 -10.78 2.07 19.43
C ILE A 263 -11.48 2.14 20.80
N ASN A 264 -10.74 2.03 21.90
CA ASN A 264 -11.25 2.15 23.25
C ASN A 264 -11.61 3.59 23.65
N VAL A 265 -11.14 4.63 22.91
CA VAL A 265 -11.61 6.01 23.12
C VAL A 265 -13.14 6.08 22.96
N LEU A 266 -13.72 5.23 22.10
CA LEU A 266 -15.18 5.09 21.93
C LEU A 266 -15.95 4.69 23.19
N LYS A 267 -15.26 4.23 24.26
CA LYS A 267 -15.90 3.89 25.53
C LYS A 267 -16.23 5.12 26.39
N ILE A 268 -15.45 6.20 26.26
CA ILE A 268 -15.39 7.34 27.20
C ILE A 268 -15.84 8.64 26.52
N MET A 269 -16.59 8.54 25.42
CA MET A 269 -17.12 9.70 24.71
C MET A 269 -18.51 9.99 25.24
N ASP A 270 -18.74 11.23 25.69
CA ASP A 270 -20.02 11.66 26.29
C ASP A 270 -20.69 12.80 25.50
N GLU A 271 -20.01 13.39 24.51
CA GLU A 271 -20.49 14.55 23.75
C GLU A 271 -20.25 14.40 22.24
N VAL A 272 -21.04 15.11 21.42
CA VAL A 272 -20.82 15.20 19.96
C VAL A 272 -19.53 15.97 19.70
N ILE A 273 -18.67 15.37 18.88
CA ILE A 273 -17.30 15.88 18.73
C ILE A 273 -17.12 16.65 17.43
N CYS A 274 -17.70 16.15 16.35
CA CYS A 274 -17.61 16.81 15.04
C CYS A 274 -18.91 16.66 14.28
N LEU A 275 -19.48 17.81 13.90
CA LEU A 275 -20.64 17.88 13.02
C LEU A 275 -20.23 17.92 11.55
N ASP A 276 -18.98 18.24 11.22
CA ASP A 276 -18.50 18.26 9.85
C ASP A 276 -18.22 16.85 9.31
N LYS A 277 -18.05 16.74 7.99
CA LYS A 277 -17.73 15.47 7.36
C LYS A 277 -16.33 15.02 7.79
N VAL A 278 -16.23 13.77 8.23
CA VAL A 278 -14.98 13.13 8.68
C VAL A 278 -14.84 11.76 8.03
N ILE A 279 -13.60 11.33 7.77
CA ILE A 279 -13.30 10.00 7.26
C ILE A 279 -12.81 9.14 8.43
N CYS A 280 -13.49 8.04 8.71
CA CYS A 280 -13.13 7.11 9.77
C CYS A 280 -12.64 5.80 9.16
N ILE A 281 -11.37 5.49 9.38
CA ILE A 281 -10.69 4.29 8.88
C ILE A 281 -10.44 3.33 10.04
N PHE A 282 -10.98 2.14 9.96
CA PHE A 282 -10.73 1.07 10.93
C PHE A 282 -9.62 0.18 10.37
N TYR A 283 -8.43 0.26 10.96
CA TYR A 283 -7.27 -0.48 10.50
C TYR A 283 -7.01 -1.69 11.40
N GLU A 284 -7.25 -2.88 10.86
CA GLU A 284 -7.11 -4.18 11.56
C GLU A 284 -7.89 -4.26 12.88
N VAL A 285 -9.04 -3.60 12.96
CA VAL A 285 -9.90 -3.63 14.15
C VAL A 285 -10.77 -4.89 14.09
N GLY A 286 -10.48 -5.88 14.94
CA GLY A 286 -11.21 -7.15 14.94
C GLY A 286 -12.71 -6.97 15.16
N SER A 287 -13.54 -7.74 14.45
CA SER A 287 -14.95 -7.41 14.27
C SER A 287 -15.81 -7.31 15.55
N ARG A 288 -15.44 -8.07 16.57
CA ARG A 288 -16.09 -8.00 17.88
C ARG A 288 -15.90 -6.63 18.55
N LYS A 289 -14.86 -5.88 18.22
CA LYS A 289 -14.50 -4.63 18.92
C LYS A 289 -15.49 -3.50 18.67
N TYR A 290 -16.14 -3.44 17.51
CA TYR A 290 -17.17 -2.44 17.26
C TYR A 290 -18.59 -2.89 17.62
N THR A 291 -18.82 -4.20 17.77
CA THR A 291 -20.13 -4.77 18.20
C THR A 291 -20.24 -5.02 19.70
N ILE A 292 -19.13 -4.97 20.47
CA ILE A 292 -19.17 -5.04 21.94
C ILE A 292 -20.08 -3.91 22.46
N GLY A 293 -21.17 -4.33 23.12
CA GLY A 293 -22.34 -3.54 23.50
C GLY A 293 -23.64 -4.33 23.38
N ILE A 294 -23.69 -5.39 22.57
CA ILE A 294 -24.82 -6.33 22.52
C ILE A 294 -24.79 -7.26 23.76
N SER A 295 -24.83 -6.69 24.95
CA SER A 295 -24.96 -7.42 26.21
C SER A 295 -25.84 -6.62 27.15
N HIS A 296 -26.99 -7.20 27.52
CA HIS A 296 -27.76 -6.76 28.68
C HIS A 296 -26.88 -6.97 29.91
N THR A 297 -26.21 -5.91 30.38
CA THR A 297 -25.44 -5.98 31.62
C THR A 297 -26.34 -5.54 32.75
N LYS A 298 -26.41 -6.31 33.82
CA LYS A 298 -27.13 -5.89 35.02
C LYS A 298 -26.27 -4.90 35.81
N ASP A 299 -26.87 -3.80 36.25
CA ASP A 299 -26.22 -2.88 37.16
C ASP A 299 -26.08 -3.49 38.57
N ILE A 300 -25.51 -2.72 39.49
CA ILE A 300 -25.29 -3.12 40.90
C ILE A 300 -26.63 -3.42 41.61
N SER A 301 -27.75 -2.89 41.10
CA SER A 301 -29.12 -3.14 41.57
C SER A 301 -29.84 -4.26 40.82
N GLY A 302 -29.17 -4.94 39.88
CA GLY A 302 -29.75 -6.01 39.06
C GLY A 302 -30.55 -5.55 37.85
N LYS A 303 -30.61 -4.24 37.56
CA LYS A 303 -31.35 -3.66 36.44
C LYS A 303 -30.60 -3.86 35.13
N GLU A 304 -31.26 -4.37 34.10
CA GLU A 304 -30.66 -4.47 32.77
C GLU A 304 -30.36 -3.07 32.22
N ILE A 305 -29.08 -2.82 31.95
CA ILE A 305 -28.58 -1.68 31.20
C ILE A 305 -28.32 -2.16 29.77
N SER A 306 -28.95 -1.49 28.80
CA SER A 306 -28.59 -1.59 27.40
C SER A 306 -27.28 -0.82 27.15
N VAL A 307 -26.19 -1.53 26.86
CA VAL A 307 -24.94 -0.88 26.47
C VAL A 307 -25.00 -0.53 24.98
N ILE A 308 -24.98 0.76 24.63
CA ILE A 308 -24.96 1.15 23.22
C ILE A 308 -23.66 0.60 22.56
N PRO A 309 -23.77 -0.19 21.47
CA PRO A 309 -22.63 -0.66 20.68
C PRO A 309 -21.67 0.48 20.33
N ARG A 310 -20.36 0.21 20.33
CA ARG A 310 -19.34 1.24 20.04
C ARG A 310 -19.57 1.95 18.70
N MET A 311 -19.99 1.20 17.68
CA MET A 311 -20.28 1.77 16.36
C MET A 311 -21.50 2.70 16.36
N GLU A 312 -22.56 2.36 17.09
CA GLU A 312 -23.75 3.22 17.21
C GLU A 312 -23.42 4.51 17.94
N ARG A 313 -22.65 4.40 19.02
CA ARG A 313 -22.05 5.55 19.71
C ARG A 313 -21.25 6.44 18.75
N LEU A 314 -20.34 5.85 17.97
CA LEU A 314 -19.54 6.61 17.02
C LEU A 314 -20.41 7.33 15.97
N LYS A 315 -21.48 6.69 15.48
CA LYS A 315 -22.46 7.32 14.57
C LYS A 315 -23.21 8.48 15.21
N MET A 316 -23.39 8.48 16.53
CA MET A 316 -23.97 9.61 17.27
C MET A 316 -22.97 10.76 17.43
N TYR A 317 -21.71 10.46 17.72
CA TYR A 317 -20.68 11.47 17.98
C TYR A 317 -20.07 12.09 16.72
N LEU A 318 -20.05 11.34 15.62
CA LEU A 318 -19.60 11.75 14.29
C LEU A 318 -20.72 11.49 13.27
N PRO A 319 -21.83 12.25 13.32
CA PRO A 319 -23.02 11.99 12.52
C PRO A 319 -22.76 12.02 11.01
N ASN A 320 -21.76 12.79 10.56
CA ASN A 320 -21.41 12.93 9.14
C ASN A 320 -20.15 12.15 8.74
N ALA A 321 -19.77 11.14 9.53
CA ALA A 321 -18.66 10.26 9.23
C ALA A 321 -18.92 9.33 8.04
N ILE A 322 -17.88 9.11 7.25
CA ILE A 322 -17.77 8.04 6.27
C ILE A 322 -16.90 6.96 6.89
N PHE A 323 -17.45 5.75 7.01
CA PHE A 323 -16.82 4.60 7.64
C PHE A 323 -16.27 3.64 6.59
N LEU A 324 -15.04 3.21 6.78
CA LEU A 324 -14.41 2.13 6.04
C LEU A 324 -13.52 1.28 6.94
N GLU A 325 -13.26 0.06 6.48
CA GLU A 325 -12.38 -0.90 7.16
C GLU A 325 -11.27 -1.37 6.22
N ILE A 326 -10.05 -1.49 6.75
CA ILE A 326 -8.93 -2.18 6.10
C ILE A 326 -8.60 -3.38 6.98
N ALA A 327 -8.83 -4.59 6.45
CA ALA A 327 -8.68 -5.82 7.21
C ALA A 327 -8.15 -6.95 6.33
N SER A 328 -7.59 -7.99 6.93
CA SER A 328 -7.21 -9.21 6.19
C SER A 328 -8.29 -10.28 6.18
N ASP A 329 -9.21 -10.21 7.13
CA ASP A 329 -10.35 -11.11 7.25
C ASP A 329 -11.61 -10.28 7.50
N THR A 330 -12.74 -10.73 6.97
CA THR A 330 -14.01 -10.00 6.99
C THR A 330 -15.13 -10.91 7.47
N LYS A 331 -15.95 -10.43 8.42
CA LYS A 331 -17.11 -11.16 8.92
C LYS A 331 -18.41 -10.50 8.48
N LYS A 332 -19.52 -11.23 8.52
CA LYS A 332 -20.86 -10.71 8.16
C LYS A 332 -21.22 -9.40 8.88
N HIS A 333 -20.91 -9.27 10.17
CA HIS A 333 -21.17 -8.02 10.90
C HIS A 333 -20.32 -6.82 10.41
N SER A 334 -19.15 -7.07 9.82
CA SER A 334 -18.35 -6.01 9.18
C SER A 334 -19.11 -5.40 8.01
N THR A 335 -19.71 -6.25 7.16
CA THR A 335 -20.39 -5.77 5.94
C THR A 335 -21.63 -4.95 6.26
N ASP A 336 -22.32 -5.25 7.36
CA ASP A 336 -23.48 -4.48 7.82
C ASP A 336 -23.09 -3.05 8.25
N ILE A 337 -21.85 -2.88 8.73
CA ILE A 337 -21.35 -1.61 9.25
C ILE A 337 -20.64 -0.79 8.17
N PHE A 338 -19.78 -1.42 7.40
CA PHE A 338 -18.86 -0.75 6.47
C PHE A 338 -19.31 -0.86 5.01
N GLY A 339 -20.12 -1.86 4.65
CA GLY A 339 -20.62 -2.08 3.30
C GLY A 339 -19.89 -3.20 2.55
N LYS A 340 -19.79 -3.06 1.23
CA LYS A 340 -19.27 -4.09 0.31
C LYS A 340 -17.77 -4.37 0.56
N VAL A 341 -17.36 -5.62 0.37
CA VAL A 341 -15.94 -6.03 0.39
C VAL A 341 -15.30 -5.80 -0.99
N HIS A 342 -14.07 -5.31 -0.99
CA HIS A 342 -13.20 -5.08 -2.14
C HIS A 342 -11.82 -5.69 -1.86
N GLY A 343 -11.04 -6.07 -2.88
CA GLY A 343 -9.68 -6.58 -2.70
C GLY A 343 -9.59 -8.11 -2.66
N ASP A 344 -10.61 -8.80 -3.18
CA ASP A 344 -10.66 -10.27 -3.29
C ASP A 344 -9.77 -10.79 -4.41
N GLU A 345 -9.36 -9.88 -5.28
CA GLU A 345 -8.63 -10.15 -6.52
C GLU A 345 -7.13 -10.43 -6.29
N TYR A 346 -6.60 -10.09 -5.12
CA TYR A 346 -5.20 -10.34 -4.74
C TYR A 346 -5.13 -11.25 -3.52
N GLN A 347 -4.45 -12.38 -3.65
CA GLN A 347 -4.40 -13.49 -2.69
C GLN A 347 -2.95 -13.73 -2.20
N LEU A 348 -2.78 -14.67 -1.28
CA LEU A 348 -1.46 -15.03 -0.74
C LEU A 348 -0.54 -15.62 -1.82
N ASP A 349 -1.10 -16.40 -2.75
CA ASP A 349 -0.33 -17.01 -3.84
C ASP A 349 0.24 -15.97 -4.81
N ASP A 350 -0.48 -14.85 -5.00
CA ASP A 350 -0.01 -13.72 -5.81
C ASP A 350 1.18 -13.03 -5.14
N LEU A 351 1.20 -12.88 -3.81
CA LEU A 351 2.37 -12.35 -3.09
C LEU A 351 3.63 -13.20 -3.29
N VAL A 352 3.46 -14.51 -3.38
CA VAL A 352 4.57 -15.43 -3.62
C VAL A 352 5.04 -15.35 -5.07
N THR A 353 4.10 -15.30 -6.00
CA THR A 353 4.38 -15.18 -7.44
C THR A 353 5.07 -13.85 -7.76
N ASP A 354 4.70 -12.78 -7.08
CA ASP A 354 5.31 -11.45 -7.21
C ASP A 354 6.67 -11.33 -6.48
N GLY A 355 7.16 -12.39 -5.84
CA GLY A 355 8.44 -12.38 -5.09
C GLY A 355 8.41 -11.51 -3.84
N ILE A 356 7.24 -11.11 -3.35
CA ILE A 356 7.07 -10.29 -2.14
C ILE A 356 7.14 -11.16 -0.88
N ALA A 357 6.67 -12.40 -0.97
CA ALA A 357 6.71 -13.37 0.12
C ALA A 357 7.36 -14.68 -0.36
N MET A 358 8.11 -15.34 0.53
CA MET A 358 8.60 -16.69 0.28
C MET A 358 7.52 -17.72 0.66
N LYS A 359 7.40 -18.77 -0.14
CA LYS A 359 6.58 -19.94 0.21
C LYS A 359 7.21 -20.65 1.41
N TRP A 360 6.38 -21.02 2.39
CA TRP A 360 6.80 -21.86 3.50
C TRP A 360 6.28 -23.27 3.24
N ASP A 361 7.20 -24.22 3.08
CA ASP A 361 6.82 -25.64 3.05
C ASP A 361 6.73 -26.13 4.50
N TYR A 362 5.50 -26.39 4.95
CA TYR A 362 5.25 -26.98 6.26
C TYR A 362 5.33 -28.50 6.14
N GLU A 363 6.41 -29.08 6.67
CA GLU A 363 6.49 -30.53 6.86
C GLU A 363 5.91 -30.91 8.22
N ASP A 364 4.79 -31.64 8.20
CA ASP A 364 4.22 -32.19 9.42
C ASP A 364 5.09 -33.34 9.96
N ARG A 365 5.90 -33.02 10.98
CA ARG A 365 6.77 -34.00 11.64
C ARG A 365 6.02 -35.05 12.46
N SER A 366 4.69 -34.94 12.59
CA SER A 366 3.87 -35.99 13.23
C SER A 366 3.91 -37.32 12.48
N GLN A 367 4.15 -37.30 11.16
CA GLN A 367 4.26 -38.50 10.32
C GLN A 367 5.63 -39.19 10.36
N ILE A 368 6.65 -38.54 10.93
CA ILE A 368 8.00 -39.13 11.05
C ILE A 368 8.06 -40.19 12.17
N ARG A 369 7.07 -40.20 13.09
CA ARG A 369 7.02 -41.15 14.22
C ARG A 369 6.32 -42.48 13.92
N SER A 370 5.74 -42.68 12.73
CA SER A 370 5.04 -43.92 12.38
C SER A 370 5.88 -44.93 11.59
N ILE A 371 7.19 -44.68 11.38
CA ILE A 371 8.09 -45.62 10.68
C ILE A 371 9.05 -46.34 11.65
N SER A 372 9.09 -45.96 12.93
CA SER A 372 9.98 -46.59 13.94
C SER A 372 9.23 -47.48 14.93
N GLY A 373 8.28 -48.31 14.47
CA GLY A 373 7.51 -49.14 15.39
C GLY A 373 6.59 -50.17 14.75
N SER A 374 7.13 -51.16 14.03
CA SER A 374 6.56 -52.52 14.05
C SER A 374 7.49 -53.55 13.38
N GLN A 375 7.82 -54.57 14.17
CA GLN A 375 8.32 -55.91 13.84
C GLN A 375 9.83 -56.16 13.73
N SER A 376 10.34 -56.67 14.84
CA SER A 376 11.37 -57.71 14.94
C SER A 376 10.96 -59.00 14.21
N ASP A 377 11.98 -59.83 13.95
CA ASP A 377 12.00 -61.18 13.34
C ASP A 377 12.31 -61.09 11.82
N ILE A 378 13.36 -61.66 11.23
CA ILE A 378 14.05 -62.94 11.45
C ILE A 378 15.47 -62.86 10.85
N PHE A 379 16.52 -63.16 11.64
CA PHE A 379 17.58 -64.17 11.41
C PHE A 379 18.86 -63.86 12.23
N ALA A 380 19.04 -64.65 13.28
CA ALA A 380 20.31 -64.94 13.91
C ALA A 380 21.13 -65.93 13.05
N GLY A 381 22.46 -65.86 13.12
CA GLY A 381 23.34 -66.92 12.60
C GLY A 381 24.71 -66.39 12.19
N GLY A 382 25.65 -66.35 13.14
CA GLY A 382 26.99 -65.80 12.93
C GLY A 382 27.99 -66.74 12.25
N ALA A 383 29.20 -66.20 12.06
CA ALA A 383 30.50 -66.86 12.23
C ALA A 383 31.57 -65.87 11.71
N GLY A 384 32.52 -65.50 12.56
CA GLY A 384 33.61 -64.61 12.18
C GLY A 384 34.67 -65.28 11.31
N CYS A 385 35.53 -64.46 10.71
CA CYS A 385 36.94 -64.79 10.52
C CYS A 385 37.75 -63.55 10.15
N LYS A 386 38.75 -63.30 11.01
CA LYS A 386 40.05 -62.63 10.83
C LYS A 386 40.13 -61.21 10.28
#